data_AF-A0A1M6QG51-F1
#
_entry.id   AF-A0A1M6QG51-F1
#
_cell.length_a   1.000
_cell.length_b   1.000
_cell.length_c   1.000
_cell.angle_alpha   90.00
_cell.angle_beta   90.00
_cell.angle_gamma   90.00
#
_symmetry.space_group_name_H-M   'P 1'
#
loop_
_entity.id
_entity.type
_entity.pdbx_description
1 polymer ?
#
loop_
_entity_poly.entity_id
_entity_poly.type
_entity_poly.pdbx_seq_one_letter_code
_entity_poly.pdbx_strand_id
1 'polypeptide(L)'
;MKLKELSEKQREFLKTTFELDELDQELELEDFLASKGCKLYNCLSCGKLIFHDGYEFWNLTDCCDDNSKLVENGLLCEVCYSRTPENMKDWIFFRPTWVKNVDFKI
;
A
#
# COMPACT_ATOMS: atom_id res chain seq x y z
N MET A 1 14.11 11.12 -3.76
CA MET A 1 14.44 11.36 -2.33
C MET A 1 15.55 10.40 -1.92
N LYS A 2 16.50 10.84 -1.09
CA LYS A 2 17.60 9.98 -0.66
C LYS A 2 17.19 8.99 0.42
N LEU A 3 17.84 7.83 0.46
CA LEU A 3 17.58 6.80 1.47
C LEU A 3 17.91 7.27 2.90
N LYS A 4 18.82 8.22 3.09
CA LYS A 4 19.06 8.86 4.40
C LYS A 4 17.88 9.68 4.93
N GLU A 5 17.01 10.17 4.05
CA GLU A 5 15.85 11.00 4.43
C GLU A 5 14.69 10.14 4.94
N LEU A 6 14.72 8.82 4.71
CA LEU A 6 13.77 7.88 5.29
C LEU A 6 13.93 7.80 6.81
N SER A 7 12.86 7.43 7.49
CA SER A 7 12.97 7.05 8.91
C SER A 7 13.78 5.75 9.06
N GLU A 8 14.30 5.51 10.26
CA GLU A 8 15.02 4.27 10.57
C GLU A 8 14.15 3.03 10.32
N LYS A 9 12.87 3.07 10.74
CA LYS A 9 11.90 1.99 10.50
C LYS A 9 11.76 1.66 9.01
N GLN A 10 11.72 2.68 8.15
CA GLN A 10 11.59 2.49 6.70
C GLN A 10 12.85 1.90 6.07
N ARG A 11 14.04 2.30 6.55
CA ARG A 11 15.29 1.71 6.08
C ARG A 11 15.40 0.23 6.49
N GLU A 12 15.06 -0.09 7.73
CA GLU A 12 15.05 -1.48 8.21
C GLU A 12 14.00 -2.33 7.49
N PHE A 13 12.85 -1.74 7.15
CA PHE A 13 11.85 -2.38 6.31
C PHE A 13 12.42 -2.73 4.92
N LEU A 14 13.06 -1.77 4.24
CA LEU A 14 13.71 -2.04 2.95
C LEU A 14 14.79 -3.12 3.06
N LYS A 15 15.64 -3.07 4.10
CA LYS A 15 16.64 -4.11 4.34
C LYS A 15 16.01 -5.49 4.52
N THR A 16 14.93 -5.57 5.28
CA THR A 16 14.21 -6.83 5.51
C THR A 16 13.58 -7.35 4.22
N THR A 17 12.87 -6.49 3.48
CA THR A 17 12.20 -6.88 2.22
C THR A 17 13.17 -7.35 1.15
N PHE A 18 14.38 -6.79 1.10
CA PHE A 18 15.40 -7.14 0.10
C PHE A 18 16.54 -8.00 0.64
N GLU A 19 16.43 -8.50 1.88
CA GLU A 19 17.45 -9.32 2.56
C GLU A 19 18.87 -8.70 2.53
N LEU A 20 18.98 -7.42 2.93
CA LEU A 20 20.22 -6.65 2.92
C LEU A 20 20.76 -6.40 4.33
N ASP A 21 22.07 -6.57 4.53
CA ASP A 21 22.73 -6.18 5.78
C ASP A 21 22.89 -4.65 5.88
N GLU A 22 23.27 -4.02 4.77
CA GLU A 22 23.53 -2.58 4.69
C GLU A 22 22.79 -1.92 3.53
N LEU A 23 22.49 -0.63 3.69
CA LEU A 23 21.77 0.18 2.72
C LEU A 23 22.60 1.44 2.42
N ASP A 24 22.93 1.67 1.14
CA ASP A 24 23.63 2.89 0.73
C ASP A 24 22.71 4.10 0.91
N GLN A 25 23.00 4.92 1.93
CA GLN A 25 22.11 6.01 2.32
C GLN A 25 22.16 7.22 1.38
N GLU A 26 23.18 7.30 0.50
CA GLU A 26 23.30 8.41 -0.45
C GLU A 26 22.57 8.16 -1.77
N LEU A 27 22.11 6.92 -2.02
CA LEU A 27 21.34 6.57 -3.20
C LEU A 27 19.94 7.20 -3.15
N GLU A 28 19.41 7.56 -4.32
CA GLU A 28 18.00 7.95 -4.46
C GLU A 28 17.11 6.71 -4.33
N LEU A 29 16.00 6.83 -3.59
CA LEU A 29 15.04 5.76 -3.36
C LEU A 29 14.49 5.19 -4.68
N GLU A 30 14.18 6.05 -5.65
CA GLU A 30 13.68 5.62 -6.95
C GLU A 30 14.71 4.80 -7.72
N ASP A 31 15.97 5.21 -7.70
CA ASP A 31 17.07 4.48 -8.34
C ASP A 31 17.34 3.14 -7.65
N PHE A 32 17.29 3.12 -6.31
CA PHE A 32 17.45 1.90 -5.53
C PHE A 32 16.37 0.88 -5.90
N LEU A 33 15.10 1.29 -5.86
CA LEU A 33 13.97 0.42 -6.18
C LEU A 33 14.02 -0.02 -7.64
N ALA A 34 14.34 0.87 -8.57
CA ALA A 34 14.50 0.53 -9.98
C ALA A 34 15.62 -0.51 -10.20
N SER A 35 16.75 -0.41 -9.47
CA SER A 35 17.83 -1.39 -9.52
C SER A 35 17.41 -2.79 -9.06
N LYS A 36 16.36 -2.88 -8.22
CA LYS A 36 15.74 -4.12 -7.75
C LYS A 36 14.56 -4.56 -8.63
N GLY A 37 14.30 -3.88 -9.76
CA GLY A 37 13.15 -4.15 -10.63
C GLY A 37 11.81 -3.68 -10.05
N CYS A 38 11.84 -2.90 -8.97
CA CYS A 38 10.65 -2.39 -8.32
C CYS A 38 10.22 -1.05 -8.92
N LYS A 39 8.92 -0.76 -8.83
CA LYS A 39 8.37 0.54 -9.23
C LYS A 39 7.75 1.24 -8.03
N LEU A 40 8.17 2.48 -7.79
CA LEU A 40 7.62 3.34 -6.74
C LEU A 40 6.37 4.08 -7.24
N TYR A 41 5.39 4.19 -6.35
CA TYR A 41 4.13 4.88 -6.54
C TYR A 41 3.83 5.75 -5.32
N ASN A 42 3.05 6.81 -5.56
CA ASN A 42 2.38 7.56 -4.50
C ASN A 42 0.89 7.24 -4.56
N CYS A 43 0.30 6.88 -3.42
CA CYS A 43 -1.15 6.72 -3.33
C CYS A 43 -1.83 8.03 -3.71
N LEU A 44 -2.73 7.99 -4.69
CA LEU A 44 -3.41 9.18 -5.23
C LEU A 44 -4.21 9.95 -4.18
N SER A 45 -4.69 9.27 -3.12
CA SER A 45 -5.56 9.87 -2.12
C SER A 45 -4.84 10.34 -0.86
N CYS A 46 -3.81 9.63 -0.39
CA CYS A 46 -3.17 9.92 0.89
C CYS A 46 -1.66 10.19 0.78
N GLY A 47 -1.08 10.06 -0.40
CA GLY A 47 0.35 10.34 -0.65
C GLY A 47 1.31 9.30 -0.07
N LYS A 48 0.82 8.18 0.48
CA LYS A 48 1.69 7.09 0.96
C LYS A 48 2.55 6.54 -0.16
N LEU A 49 3.81 6.27 0.18
CA LEU A 49 4.82 5.69 -0.70
C LEU A 49 4.63 4.18 -0.74
N ILE A 50 4.44 3.64 -1.94
CA ILE A 50 4.15 2.22 -2.15
C ILE A 50 5.01 1.75 -3.30
N PHE A 51 5.71 0.64 -3.13
CA PHE A 51 6.48 0.04 -4.22
C PHE A 51 5.94 -1.34 -4.57
N HIS A 52 6.10 -1.71 -5.83
CA HIS A 52 5.71 -3.01 -6.37
C HIS A 52 6.94 -3.74 -6.89
N ASP A 53 7.18 -4.96 -6.45
CA ASP A 53 8.36 -5.77 -6.82
C ASP A 53 8.14 -6.68 -8.04
N GLY A 54 6.93 -6.69 -8.60
CA GLY A 54 6.53 -7.57 -9.69
C GLY A 54 5.56 -8.66 -9.25
N TYR A 55 5.42 -8.90 -7.94
CA TYR A 55 4.55 -9.88 -7.33
C TYR A 55 3.63 -9.25 -6.28
N GLU A 56 4.18 -8.47 -5.36
CA GLU A 56 3.48 -7.86 -4.22
C GLU A 56 3.64 -6.33 -4.18
N PHE A 57 2.69 -5.67 -3.52
CA PHE A 57 2.81 -4.26 -3.16
C PHE A 57 3.24 -4.14 -1.70
N TRP A 58 4.14 -3.18 -1.46
CA TRP A 58 4.73 -2.90 -0.16
C TRP A 58 4.53 -1.44 0.19
N ASN A 59 3.97 -1.17 1.37
CA ASN A 59 3.76 0.19 1.86
C ASN A 59 5.00 0.66 2.62
N LEU A 60 5.80 1.50 1.96
CA LEU A 60 6.99 2.07 2.57
C LEU A 60 6.63 3.09 3.65
N THR A 61 5.48 3.76 3.57
CA THR A 61 5.09 4.72 4.63
C THR A 61 4.73 4.02 5.94
N ASP A 62 3.97 2.93 5.89
CA ASP A 62 3.52 2.19 7.08
C ASP A 62 4.45 1.04 7.48
N CYS A 63 5.31 0.59 6.55
CA CYS A 63 6.23 -0.56 6.66
C CYS A 63 5.47 -1.89 6.81
N CYS A 64 4.61 -2.22 5.85
CA CYS A 64 3.85 -3.47 5.79
C CYS A 64 3.62 -3.92 4.34
N ASP A 65 3.17 -5.16 4.17
CA ASP A 65 2.49 -5.59 2.95
C ASP A 65 1.24 -4.73 2.71
N ASP A 66 0.87 -4.52 1.45
CA ASP A 66 -0.29 -3.69 1.10
C ASP A 66 -1.07 -4.35 -0.04
N ASN A 67 -2.39 -4.46 0.08
CA ASN A 67 -3.24 -4.90 -1.02
C ASN A 67 -3.63 -3.73 -1.92
N SER A 68 -2.63 -2.96 -2.35
CA SER A 68 -2.81 -1.81 -3.23
C SER A 68 -3.43 -2.19 -4.57
N LYS A 69 -4.15 -1.25 -5.17
CA LYS A 69 -4.78 -1.42 -6.47
C LYS A 69 -4.31 -0.39 -7.48
N LEU A 70 -3.89 -0.86 -8.65
CA LEU A 70 -3.69 -0.02 -9.83
C LEU A 70 -5.05 0.37 -10.41
N VAL A 71 -5.23 1.66 -10.62
CA VAL A 71 -6.39 2.28 -11.25
C VAL A 71 -5.93 3.06 -12.48
N GLU A 72 -6.86 3.49 -13.34
CA GLU A 72 -6.53 4.16 -14.61
C GLU A 72 -5.53 5.33 -14.46
N ASN A 73 -5.60 6.07 -13.34
CA ASN A 73 -4.79 7.26 -13.10
C ASN A 73 -3.60 7.04 -12.14
N GLY A 74 -3.32 5.81 -11.70
CA GLY A 74 -2.22 5.55 -10.76
C GLY A 74 -2.52 4.42 -9.77
N LEU A 75 -2.25 4.66 -8.49
CA LEU A 75 -2.35 3.64 -7.45
C LEU A 75 -3.12 4.16 -6.23
N LEU A 76 -3.95 3.29 -5.65
CA LEU A 76 -4.57 3.50 -4.35
C LEU A 76 -4.05 2.45 -3.37
N CYS A 77 -3.62 2.90 -2.19
CA CYS A 77 -3.28 1.99 -1.09
C CYS A 77 -4.50 1.19 -0.64
N GLU A 78 -4.30 0.07 0.03
CA GLU A 78 -5.37 -0.80 0.52
C GLU A 78 -6.49 -0.03 1.24
N VAL A 79 -6.12 0.88 2.15
CA VAL A 79 -7.07 1.68 2.93
C VAL A 79 -7.85 2.66 2.04
N CYS A 80 -7.22 3.27 1.05
CA CYS A 80 -7.89 4.21 0.15
C CYS A 80 -8.76 3.48 -0.87
N TYR A 81 -8.28 2.36 -1.41
CA TYR A 81 -9.02 1.51 -2.33
C TYR A 81 -10.25 0.92 -1.66
N SER A 82 -10.16 0.48 -0.39
CA SER A 82 -11.29 -0.08 0.34
C SER A 82 -12.46 0.90 0.53
N ARG A 83 -12.20 2.21 0.46
CA ARG A 83 -13.20 3.28 0.55
C ARG A 83 -13.79 3.67 -0.81
N THR A 84 -13.30 3.10 -1.91
CA THR A 84 -13.83 3.44 -3.24
C THR A 84 -15.22 2.87 -3.43
N PRO A 85 -16.09 3.54 -4.21
CA PRO A 85 -17.39 2.98 -4.59
C PRO A 85 -17.26 1.63 -5.31
N GLU A 86 -16.19 1.41 -6.05
CA GLU A 86 -15.90 0.13 -6.71
C GLU A 86 -15.79 -1.01 -5.69
N ASN A 87 -14.94 -0.86 -4.67
CA ASN A 87 -14.76 -1.88 -3.64
C ASN A 87 -15.94 -1.95 -2.65
N MET A 88 -16.67 -0.85 -2.44
CA MET A 88 -17.87 -0.82 -1.59
C MET A 88 -19.12 -1.40 -2.26
N LYS A 89 -19.20 -1.40 -3.60
CA LYS A 89 -20.36 -1.95 -4.32
C LYS A 89 -20.63 -3.40 -3.92
N ASP A 90 -19.60 -4.22 -3.76
CA ASP A 90 -19.74 -5.62 -3.36
C ASP A 90 -20.32 -5.80 -1.94
N TRP A 91 -20.15 -4.80 -1.07
CA TRP A 91 -20.67 -4.83 0.31
C TRP A 91 -22.15 -4.46 0.40
N ILE A 92 -22.66 -3.63 -0.52
CA ILE A 92 -24.03 -3.11 -0.48
C ILE A 92 -25.03 -4.12 -1.08
N PHE A 93 -24.59 -5.00 -1.98
CA PHE A 93 -25.50 -5.93 -2.66
C PHE A 93 -25.74 -7.27 -1.96
N PHE A 94 -25.00 -7.60 -0.89
CA PHE A 94 -25.26 -8.79 -0.08
C PHE A 94 -25.82 -8.40 1.28
N ARG A 95 -27.12 -8.09 1.34
CA ARG A 95 -27.88 -8.34 2.57
C ARG A 95 -28.20 -9.84 2.60
N PRO A 96 -27.57 -10.64 3.47
CA PRO A 96 -27.88 -12.06 3.53
C PRO A 96 -29.36 -12.26 3.90
N THR A 97 -30.05 -13.16 3.20
CA THR A 97 -31.49 -13.43 3.39
C THR A 97 -31.84 -13.93 4.79
N TRP A 98 -30.84 -14.34 5.58
CA TRP A 98 -30.97 -14.79 6.96
C TRP A 98 -30.85 -13.67 8.01
N VAL A 99 -30.52 -12.43 7.62
CA VAL A 99 -30.46 -11.30 8.57
C VAL A 99 -31.88 -10.86 8.94
N LYS A 100 -32.34 -11.32 10.11
CA LYS A 100 -33.62 -10.92 10.71
C LYS A 100 -33.60 -9.41 11.04
N ASN A 101 -34.62 -8.70 10.59
CA ASN A 101 -34.90 -7.34 11.09
C ASN A 101 -35.23 -7.45 12.58
N VAL A 102 -34.52 -6.70 13.41
CA VAL A 102 -34.86 -6.53 14.83
C VAL A 102 -35.73 -5.28 14.92
N ASP A 103 -37.03 -5.46 15.16
CA ASP A 103 -37.90 -4.36 15.52
C ASP A 103 -37.67 -4.01 16.99
N PHE A 104 -37.03 -2.87 17.24
CA PHE A 104 -37.03 -2.27 18.57
C PHE A 104 -38.42 -1.68 18.82
N LYS A 105 -39.31 -2.47 19.42
CA LYS A 105 -40.56 -1.94 19.97
C LYS A 105 -40.22 -1.09 21.19
N ILE A 106 -40.48 0.21 21.10
CA ILE A 106 -40.47 1.17 22.21
C ILE A 106 -41.67 0.91 23.10
#